data_AF-A0A7S1YTP4-F1
#
_entry.id   AF-A0A7S1YTP4-F1
#
_cell.length_a   1.000
_cell.length_b   1.000
_cell.length_c   1.000
_cell.angle_alpha   90.00
_cell.angle_beta   90.00
_cell.angle_gamma   90.00
#
_symmetry.space_group_name_H-M   'P 1'
#
loop_
_entity.id
_entity.type
_entity.pdbx_description
1 polymer ?
#
loop_
_entity_poly.entity_id
_entity_poly.type
_entity_poly.pdbx_seq_one_letter_code
_entity_poly.pdbx_strand_id
1 'polypeptide(L)'
;LSLLDPDTPQNEAFRWIVEDDSRFLCPGDPDLSQRYTLAVVFFGMNGDSWTNCSANVVGSVCVDEEGLDDPGMRYLSAESECDWFGSSCGNNGQLSELNL
;
A
#
# COMPACT_ATOMS: atom_id res chain seq x y z
N LEU A 1 7.45 8.05 -17.48
CA LEU A 1 6.43 7.54 -16.53
C LEU A 1 5.17 7.26 -17.31
N SER A 2 4.85 5.98 -17.53
CA SER A 2 3.76 5.51 -18.39
C SER A 2 3.04 4.36 -17.70
N LEU A 3 1.71 4.40 -17.64
CA LEU A 3 0.87 3.30 -17.14
C LEU A 3 0.93 2.04 -18.02
N LEU A 4 1.43 2.16 -19.24
CA LEU A 4 1.47 1.06 -20.22
C LEU A 4 2.84 0.40 -20.31
N ASP A 5 3.84 0.94 -19.61
CA ASP A 5 5.18 0.38 -19.57
C ASP A 5 5.25 -0.65 -18.42
N PRO A 6 5.37 -1.96 -18.72
CA PRO A 6 5.26 -3.02 -17.73
C PRO A 6 6.36 -2.99 -16.66
N ASP A 7 7.49 -2.33 -16.94
CA ASP A 7 8.63 -2.26 -16.03
C ASP A 7 8.58 -1.01 -15.13
N THR A 8 7.40 -0.39 -15.01
CA THR A 8 7.21 0.81 -14.17
C THR A 8 6.34 0.53 -12.96
N PRO A 9 6.63 1.16 -11.81
CA PRO A 9 5.80 1.06 -10.61
C PRO A 9 4.33 1.43 -10.83
N GLN A 10 4.06 2.32 -11.80
CA GLN A 10 2.71 2.72 -12.17
C GLN A 10 1.94 1.59 -12.85
N ASN A 11 2.60 0.85 -13.74
CA ASN A 11 1.98 -0.33 -14.34
C ASN A 11 1.78 -1.45 -13.32
N GLU A 12 2.78 -1.71 -12.47
CA GLU A 12 2.67 -2.73 -11.41
C GLU A 12 1.51 -2.41 -10.46
N ALA A 13 1.42 -1.17 -9.98
CA ALA A 13 0.32 -0.71 -9.14
C ALA A 13 -1.04 -0.79 -9.85
N PHE A 14 -1.10 -0.42 -11.13
CA PHE A 14 -2.32 -0.52 -11.93
C PHE A 14 -2.77 -1.97 -12.08
N ARG A 15 -1.84 -2.88 -12.40
CA ARG A 15 -2.12 -4.31 -12.53
C ARG A 15 -2.58 -4.88 -11.20
N TRP A 16 -1.89 -4.57 -10.10
CA TRP A 16 -2.32 -4.98 -8.77
C TRP A 16 -3.74 -4.50 -8.45
N ILE A 17 -4.07 -3.22 -8.66
CA ILE A 17 -5.42 -2.69 -8.43
C ILE A 17 -6.50 -3.44 -9.23
N VAL A 18 -6.22 -3.76 -10.49
CA VAL A 18 -7.22 -4.36 -11.41
C VAL A 18 -7.33 -5.88 -11.23
N GLU A 19 -6.22 -6.55 -10.95
CA GLU A 19 -6.11 -8.02 -10.97
C GLU A 19 -6.16 -8.63 -9.56
N ASP A 20 -5.55 -7.96 -8.58
CA ASP A 20 -5.17 -8.58 -7.29
C ASP A 20 -5.72 -7.88 -6.04
N ASP A 21 -6.11 -6.59 -6.11
CA ASP A 21 -6.56 -5.84 -4.94
C ASP A 21 -7.86 -6.43 -4.36
N SER A 22 -7.67 -7.18 -3.28
CA SER A 22 -8.72 -7.88 -2.54
C SER A 22 -9.81 -6.98 -1.94
N ARG A 23 -9.63 -5.64 -1.93
CA ARG A 23 -10.66 -4.70 -1.50
C ARG A 23 -11.70 -4.40 -2.58
N PHE A 24 -11.40 -4.66 -3.86
CA PHE A 24 -12.30 -4.55 -5.02
C PHE A 24 -13.14 -3.25 -5.05
N LEU A 25 -12.47 -2.11 -4.92
CA LEU A 25 -13.16 -0.82 -4.88
C LEU A 25 -13.76 -0.43 -6.24
N CYS A 26 -14.86 0.33 -6.18
CA CYS A 26 -15.50 0.86 -7.38
C CYS A 26 -14.70 2.04 -7.97
N PRO A 27 -14.75 2.30 -9.29
CA PRO A 27 -13.97 3.38 -9.93
C PRO A 27 -14.15 4.79 -9.37
N GLY A 28 -15.29 5.07 -8.71
CA GLY A 28 -15.59 6.37 -8.10
C GLY A 28 -15.33 6.42 -6.59
N ASP A 29 -14.83 5.34 -6.00
CA ASP A 29 -14.48 5.29 -4.59
C ASP A 29 -13.21 6.13 -4.35
N PRO A 30 -13.24 7.12 -3.44
CA PRO A 30 -12.06 7.94 -3.17
C PRO A 30 -10.84 7.11 -2.75
N ASP A 31 -11.05 6.02 -2.01
CA ASP A 31 -9.98 5.15 -1.48
C ASP A 31 -9.20 4.47 -2.62
N LEU A 32 -9.83 4.26 -3.79
CA LEU A 32 -9.17 3.65 -4.95
C LEU A 32 -7.93 4.46 -5.38
N SER A 33 -8.06 5.79 -5.39
CA SER A 33 -6.95 6.67 -5.79
C SER A 33 -5.82 6.67 -4.76
N GLN A 34 -6.16 6.53 -3.48
CA GLN A 34 -5.22 6.50 -2.36
C GLN A 34 -4.42 5.20 -2.38
N ARG A 35 -5.12 4.07 -2.51
CA ARG A 35 -4.54 2.73 -2.66
C ARG A 35 -3.62 2.63 -3.87
N TYR A 36 -4.06 3.12 -5.02
CA TYR A 36 -3.20 3.17 -6.21
C TYR A 36 -1.93 3.98 -5.95
N THR A 37 -2.06 5.16 -5.33
CA THR A 37 -0.90 6.02 -5.02
C THR A 37 0.11 5.31 -4.13
N LEU A 38 -0.37 4.62 -3.10
CA LEU A 38 0.49 3.86 -2.17
C LEU A 38 1.08 2.61 -2.78
N ALA A 39 0.35 1.91 -3.66
CA ALA A 39 0.90 0.80 -4.43
C ALA A 39 2.04 1.27 -5.36
N VAL A 40 1.92 2.45 -5.97
CA VAL A 40 3.02 3.04 -6.77
C VAL A 40 4.25 3.30 -5.90
N VAL A 41 4.07 3.78 -4.67
CA VAL A 41 5.17 3.97 -3.72
C VAL A 41 5.82 2.63 -3.37
N PHE A 42 5.00 1.63 -3.03
CA PHE A 42 5.45 0.28 -2.72
C PHE A 42 6.32 -0.31 -3.85
N PHE A 43 5.81 -0.40 -5.07
CA PHE A 43 6.58 -0.95 -6.19
C PHE A 43 7.80 -0.08 -6.54
N GLY A 44 7.67 1.24 -6.44
CA GLY A 44 8.76 2.19 -6.71
C GLY A 44 9.90 2.13 -5.71
N MET A 45 9.66 1.63 -4.50
CA MET A 45 10.64 1.43 -3.44
C MET A 45 11.07 -0.03 -3.31
N ASN A 46 10.82 -0.85 -4.33
CA ASN A 46 11.12 -2.28 -4.33
C ASN A 46 10.49 -2.99 -3.12
N GLY A 47 9.21 -2.70 -2.88
CA GLY A 47 8.41 -3.14 -1.75
C GLY A 47 8.37 -4.65 -1.54
N ASP A 48 8.53 -5.42 -2.62
CA ASP A 48 8.61 -6.89 -2.54
C ASP A 48 9.77 -7.39 -1.69
N SER A 49 10.81 -6.57 -1.55
CA SER A 49 11.98 -6.86 -0.73
C SER A 49 11.86 -6.34 0.71
N TRP A 50 10.75 -5.72 1.09
CA TRP A 50 10.55 -5.25 2.46
C TRP A 50 10.37 -6.43 3.42
N THR A 51 11.12 -6.40 4.52
CA THR A 51 11.08 -7.44 5.56
C THR A 51 10.20 -7.05 6.75
N ASN A 52 10.11 -5.75 7.05
CA ASN A 52 9.16 -5.23 8.03
C ASN A 52 7.80 -5.08 7.36
N CYS A 53 6.74 -5.64 7.97
CA CYS A 53 5.39 -5.53 7.42
C CYS A 53 5.25 -6.02 5.96
N SER A 54 5.97 -7.10 5.62
CA SER A 54 6.10 -7.58 4.24
C SER A 54 4.75 -7.92 3.59
N ALA A 55 4.49 -7.32 2.43
CA ALA A 55 3.33 -7.65 1.60
C ALA A 55 3.32 -9.13 1.18
N ASN A 56 4.49 -9.78 1.08
CA ASN A 56 4.61 -11.15 0.60
C ASN A 56 4.42 -12.23 1.70
N VAL A 57 4.24 -11.81 2.97
CA VAL A 57 4.03 -12.74 4.09
C VAL A 57 2.70 -12.43 4.78
N VAL A 58 1.77 -13.38 4.72
CA VAL A 58 0.50 -13.27 5.45
C VAL A 58 0.78 -13.26 6.95
N GLY A 59 0.28 -12.24 7.66
CA GLY A 59 0.54 -12.05 9.08
C GLY A 59 1.97 -11.61 9.38
N SER A 60 2.65 -10.96 8.42
CA SER A 60 3.92 -10.30 8.66
C SER A 60 3.80 -9.36 9.87
N VAL A 61 4.74 -9.48 10.81
CA VAL A 61 4.83 -8.54 11.92
C VAL A 61 5.31 -7.20 11.38
N CYS A 62 4.66 -6.14 11.84
CA CYS A 62 5.04 -4.77 11.59
C CYS A 62 5.64 -4.26 12.91
N VAL A 63 6.83 -3.66 12.84
CA VAL A 63 7.51 -3.08 14.02
C VAL A 63 7.85 -1.63 13.79
N ASP A 64 7.83 -0.84 14.85
CA ASP A 64 8.23 0.57 14.82
C ASP A 64 9.76 0.76 14.78
N GLU A 65 10.22 2.01 14.81
CA GLU A 65 11.65 2.35 14.81
C GLU A 65 12.41 1.84 16.05
N GLU A 66 11.70 1.56 17.15
CA GLU A 66 12.25 0.98 18.38
C GLU A 66 12.23 -0.56 18.37
N GLY A 67 11.64 -1.17 17.33
CA GLY A 67 11.50 -2.61 17.17
C GLY A 67 10.36 -3.21 18.00
N LEU A 68 9.40 -2.38 18.44
CA LEU A 68 8.19 -2.81 19.14
C LEU A 68 7.08 -3.14 18.15
N ASP A 69 6.17 -4.04 18.53
CA ASP A 69 5.02 -4.42 17.70
C ASP A 69 4.17 -3.18 17.36
N ASP A 70 4.00 -2.93 16.06
CA ASP A 70 3.16 -1.87 15.51
C ASP A 70 1.86 -2.48 14.95
N PRO A 71 0.69 -1.86 15.19
CA PRO A 71 -0.60 -2.40 14.74
C PRO A 71 -0.85 -2.22 13.23
N GLY A 72 0.07 -1.57 12.51
CA GLY A 72 0.00 -1.36 11.08
C GLY A 72 -0.13 -2.67 10.31
N MET A 73 -0.76 -2.57 9.14
CA MET A 73 -1.06 -3.69 8.27
C MET A 73 -0.10 -3.71 7.09
N ARG A 74 0.18 -4.91 6.57
CA ARG A 74 1.03 -5.06 5.39
C ARG A 74 0.45 -4.27 4.20
N TYR A 75 1.33 -3.66 3.42
CA TYR A 75 0.96 -3.08 2.14
C TYR A 75 0.26 -4.10 1.25
N LEU A 76 -0.63 -3.61 0.38
CA LEU A 76 -1.40 -4.41 -0.58
C LEU A 76 -2.37 -5.42 0.08
N SER A 77 -2.66 -5.26 1.38
CA SER A 77 -3.70 -6.02 2.07
C SER A 77 -5.11 -5.49 1.79
N ALA A 78 -6.14 -6.26 2.16
CA ALA A 78 -7.55 -5.85 2.04
C ALA A 78 -7.95 -4.69 2.98
N GLU A 79 -7.14 -4.45 4.01
CA GLU A 79 -7.37 -3.41 5.02
C GLU A 79 -7.35 -2.02 4.39
N SER A 80 -7.87 -1.02 5.10
CA SER A 80 -7.80 0.36 4.60
C SER A 80 -6.33 0.72 4.41
N GLU A 81 -6.06 1.48 3.36
CA GLU A 81 -4.75 2.09 3.16
C GLU A 81 -4.35 3.01 4.31
N CYS A 82 -5.31 3.50 5.09
CA CYS A 82 -5.06 4.22 6.33
C CYS A 82 -4.51 3.34 7.46
N ASP A 83 -4.73 2.03 7.38
CA ASP A 83 -4.21 1.04 8.32
C ASP A 83 -2.90 0.43 7.84
N TRP A 84 -2.46 0.72 6.61
CA TRP A 84 -1.18 0.22 6.11
C TRP A 84 -0.03 0.87 6.87
N PHE A 85 0.98 0.07 7.21
CA PHE A 85 2.10 0.51 8.03
C PHE A 85 2.74 1.78 7.47
N GLY A 86 3.04 2.73 8.35
CA GLY A 86 3.60 4.02 7.97
C GLY A 86 2.62 4.98 7.28
N SER A 87 1.36 4.61 7.06
CA SER A 87 0.35 5.50 6.51
C SER A 87 -0.41 6.21 7.63
N SER A 88 -0.75 7.48 7.42
CA SER A 88 -1.59 8.23 8.33
C SER A 88 -2.66 9.00 7.56
N CYS A 89 -3.91 8.88 8.01
CA CYS A 89 -5.06 9.54 7.41
C CYS A 89 -5.65 10.60 8.33
N GLY A 90 -6.16 11.66 7.72
CA GLY A 90 -6.97 12.67 8.42
C GLY A 90 -8.36 12.15 8.79
N ASN A 91 -9.12 12.98 9.52
CA ASN A 91 -10.49 12.66 9.98
C ASN A 91 -11.50 12.39 8.85
N ASN A 92 -11.15 12.71 7.61
CA ASN A 92 -11.94 12.48 6.41
C ASN A 92 -11.59 11.17 5.69
N GLY A 93 -10.71 10.33 6.27
CA GLY A 93 -10.23 9.10 5.65
C GLY A 93 -9.26 9.33 4.49
N GLN A 94 -8.71 10.53 4.36
CA GLN A 94 -7.73 10.83 3.32
C GLN A 94 -6.31 10.74 3.88
N LEU A 95 -5.46 10.04 3.15
CA LEU A 95 -4.02 9.95 3.38
C LEU A 95 -3.43 11.36 3.47
N SER A 96 -2.75 11.61 4.58
CA SER A 96 -2.12 12.90 4.89
C SER A 96 -0.61 12.80 5.05
N GLU A 97 -0.09 11.63 5.43
CA GLU A 97 1.35 11.45 5.71
C GLU A 97 1.80 10.01 5.45
N LEU A 98 3.09 9.87 5.11
CA LEU A 98 3.80 8.61 4.96
C LEU A 98 5.11 8.64 5.75
N ASN A 99 5.35 7.60 6.54
CA ASN A 99 6.58 7.35 7.29
C ASN A 99 7.10 5.94 6.95
N LEU A 100 8.19 5.87 6.18
CA LEU A 100 8.73 4.64 5.58
C LEU A 100 10.19 4.41 5.96
#